data_AF-M0IMM9-F1
#
_entry.id   AF-M0IMM9-F1
#
_cell.length_a   1.000
_cell.length_b   1.000
_cell.length_c   1.000
_cell.angle_alpha   90.00
_cell.angle_beta   90.00
_cell.angle_gamma   90.00
#
_symmetry.space_group_name_H-M   'P 1'
#
loop_
_entity.id
_entity.type
_entity.pdbx_description
1 polymer ?
#
loop_
_entity_poly.entity_id
_entity_poly.type
_entity_poly.pdbx_seq_one_letter_code
_entity_poly.pdbx_strand_id
1 'polypeptide(L)'
;MCDSVSGPPKATQRRTAVDETAVKINGEWSWLYAAIDLNTKVILDVALFKRHGTDPAAAFLHGVCEKHDCSETMFLADDFGHRTAFSRLGLNGPVDDTDRNLIEKWSRTFKMRANRFHNSWVGSRLSVRK
;
A
#
# COMPACT_ATOMS: atom_id res chain seq x y z
N MET A 1 -25.77 9.50 40.49
CA MET A 1 -24.69 8.77 39.78
C MET A 1 -25.23 8.50 38.39
N CYS A 2 -24.63 9.10 37.36
CA CYS A 2 -25.08 8.92 35.99
C CYS A 2 -24.38 7.69 35.41
N ASP A 3 -25.17 6.70 34.99
CA ASP A 3 -24.70 5.57 34.21
C ASP A 3 -24.25 6.08 32.83
N SER A 4 -22.93 6.14 32.63
CA SER A 4 -22.34 6.32 31.32
C SER A 4 -22.54 5.04 30.53
N VAL A 5 -23.60 5.00 29.72
CA VAL A 5 -23.78 3.97 28.69
C VAL A 5 -22.57 4.02 27.77
N SER A 6 -21.72 3.00 27.86
CA SER A 6 -20.67 2.72 26.90
C SER A 6 -21.28 2.78 25.50
N GLY A 7 -20.81 3.71 24.66
CA GLY A 7 -21.17 3.73 23.25
C GLY A 7 -20.93 2.37 22.59
N PRO A 8 -21.56 2.11 21.43
CA PRO A 8 -21.36 0.87 20.70
C PRO A 8 -19.86 0.62 20.49
N PRO A 9 -19.40 -0.64 20.46
CA PRO A 9 -18.00 -0.94 20.22
C PRO A 9 -17.60 -0.23 18.92
N LYS A 10 -16.64 0.71 19.01
CA LYS A 10 -16.08 1.37 17.83
C LYS A 10 -15.68 0.25 16.88
N ALA A 11 -16.35 0.17 15.72
CA ALA A 11 -15.93 -0.70 14.64
C ALA A 11 -14.42 -0.50 14.47
N THR A 12 -13.66 -1.60 14.44
CA THR A 12 -12.20 -1.52 14.36
C THR A 12 -11.87 -0.78 13.08
N GLN A 13 -11.43 0.47 13.21
CA GLN A 13 -11.19 1.34 12.07
C GLN A 13 -10.29 0.62 11.07
N ARG A 14 -10.71 0.55 9.81
CA ARG A 14 -9.98 -0.16 8.78
C ARG A 14 -8.67 0.60 8.53
N ARG A 15 -7.53 -0.08 8.64
CA ARG A 15 -6.22 0.54 8.43
C ARG A 15 -5.63 -0.01 7.14
N THR A 16 -5.30 0.88 6.22
CA THR A 16 -4.69 0.53 4.95
C THR A 16 -3.30 1.12 4.86
N ALA A 17 -2.30 0.25 4.78
CA ALA A 17 -0.94 0.64 4.47
C ALA A 17 -0.79 0.83 2.97
N VAL A 18 -0.14 1.93 2.57
CA VAL A 18 0.23 2.22 1.21
C VAL A 18 1.73 2.40 1.16
N ASP A 19 2.38 1.62 0.30
CA ASP A 19 3.83 1.62 0.13
C ASP A 19 4.17 1.84 -1.33
N GLU A 20 5.31 2.49 -1.54
CA GLU A 20 5.91 2.67 -2.84
C GLU A 20 7.29 2.03 -2.88
N THR A 21 7.56 1.26 -3.93
CA THR A 21 8.90 0.72 -4.16
C THR A 21 9.33 0.76 -5.61
N ALA A 22 10.57 1.21 -5.83
CA ALA A 22 11.24 1.01 -7.09
C ALA A 22 11.43 -0.49 -7.36
N VAL A 23 11.10 -0.91 -8.58
CA VAL A 23 11.30 -2.27 -9.09
C VAL A 23 11.96 -2.20 -10.46
N LYS A 24 12.80 -3.18 -10.79
CA LYS A 24 13.44 -3.28 -12.10
C LYS A 24 12.80 -4.41 -12.89
N ILE A 25 12.16 -4.08 -14.01
CA ILE A 25 11.46 -5.03 -14.87
C ILE A 25 12.13 -4.99 -16.24
N ASN A 26 12.67 -6.12 -16.68
CA ASN A 26 13.38 -6.26 -17.97
C ASN A 26 14.50 -5.21 -18.19
N GLY A 27 15.19 -4.82 -17.12
CA GLY A 27 16.26 -3.83 -17.21
C GLY A 27 15.82 -2.38 -17.00
N GLU A 28 14.52 -2.09 -17.03
CA GLU A 28 13.98 -0.74 -16.83
C GLU A 28 13.48 -0.55 -15.40
N TRP A 29 13.69 0.63 -14.85
CA TRP A 29 13.11 1.02 -13.56
C TRP A 29 11.63 1.37 -13.72
N SER A 30 10.84 0.98 -12.73
CA SER A 30 9.43 1.33 -12.59
C SER A 30 9.10 1.42 -11.10
N TRP A 31 7.98 2.04 -10.78
CA TRP A 31 7.54 2.30 -9.41
C TRP A 31 6.26 1.53 -9.15
N LEU A 32 6.32 0.65 -8.16
CA LEU A 32 5.19 -0.17 -7.77
C LEU A 32 4.56 0.44 -6.52
N TYR A 33 3.25 0.66 -6.59
CA TYR A 33 2.43 1.09 -5.49
C TYR A 33 1.55 -0.07 -5.04
N ALA A 34 1.44 -0.29 -3.74
CA ALA A 34 0.60 -1.34 -3.17
C ALA A 34 -0.21 -0.79 -1.98
N ALA A 35 -1.47 -1.19 -1.90
CA ALA A 35 -2.39 -0.85 -0.81
C ALA A 35 -2.85 -2.13 -0.12
N ILE A 36 -2.80 -2.16 1.21
CA ILE A 36 -2.97 -3.38 2.00
C ILE A 36 -3.73 -3.10 3.26
N ASP A 37 -4.75 -3.91 3.49
CA ASP A 37 -5.49 -3.89 4.73
C ASP A 37 -4.64 -4.53 5.85
N LEU A 38 -4.29 -3.75 6.87
CA LEU A 38 -3.45 -4.19 7.98
C LEU A 38 -4.18 -5.12 8.95
N ASN A 39 -5.51 -5.15 8.96
CA ASN A 39 -6.27 -6.04 9.83
C ASN A 39 -6.32 -7.46 9.24
N THR A 40 -6.59 -7.56 7.94
CA THR A 40 -6.75 -8.83 7.22
C THR A 40 -5.48 -9.31 6.52
N LYS A 41 -4.49 -8.43 6.36
CA LYS A 41 -3.23 -8.66 5.60
C LYS A 41 -3.46 -8.94 4.11
N VAL A 42 -4.62 -8.57 3.58
CA VAL A 42 -4.96 -8.72 2.16
C VAL A 42 -4.44 -7.54 1.36
N ILE A 43 -3.86 -7.82 0.19
CA ILE A 43 -3.50 -6.79 -0.79
C ILE A 43 -4.79 -6.31 -1.46
N LEU A 44 -5.13 -5.03 -1.25
CA LEU A 44 -6.30 -4.39 -1.81
C LEU A 44 -6.08 -4.04 -3.28
N ASP A 45 -4.92 -3.46 -3.60
CA ASP A 45 -4.58 -3.13 -4.98
C ASP A 45 -3.07 -3.02 -5.19
N VAL A 46 -2.64 -3.16 -6.44
CA VAL A 46 -1.25 -2.96 -6.87
C VAL A 46 -1.26 -2.28 -8.23
N ALA A 47 -0.46 -1.24 -8.39
CA ALA A 47 -0.28 -0.56 -9.66
C ALA A 47 1.20 -0.29 -9.94
N LEU A 48 1.55 -0.23 -11.23
CA LEU A 48 2.90 0.05 -11.70
C LEU A 48 2.90 1.32 -12.54
N PHE A 49 3.80 2.24 -12.22
CA PHE A 49 4.00 3.50 -12.94
C PHE A 49 5.45 3.63 -13.40
N LYS A 50 5.67 4.39 -14.48
CA LYS A 50 7.03 4.69 -14.96
C LYS A 50 7.74 5.76 -14.15
N ARG A 51 7.00 6.54 -13.36
CA ARG A 51 7.50 7.65 -12.53
C ARG A 51 6.88 7.55 -11.15
N HIS A 52 7.58 8.08 -10.16
CA HIS A 52 7.05 8.29 -8.82
C HIS A 52 6.60 9.73 -8.60
N GLY A 53 5.86 9.95 -7.52
CA GLY A 53 5.50 11.27 -7.03
C GLY A 53 4.01 11.40 -6.77
N THR A 54 3.59 12.63 -6.52
CA THR A 54 2.23 12.92 -6.06
C THR A 54 1.14 12.50 -7.05
N ASP A 55 1.34 12.69 -8.36
CA ASP A 55 0.30 12.38 -9.35
C ASP A 55 0.11 10.86 -9.52
N PRO A 56 1.16 10.02 -9.69
CA PRO A 56 1.03 8.56 -9.60
C PRO A 56 0.40 8.08 -8.29
N ALA A 57 0.82 8.63 -7.14
CA ALA A 57 0.25 8.28 -5.84
C ALA A 57 -1.25 8.61 -5.76
N ALA A 58 -1.67 9.78 -6.24
CA ALA A 58 -3.08 10.17 -6.26
C ALA A 58 -3.90 9.30 -7.21
N ALA A 59 -3.38 8.99 -8.40
CA ALA A 59 -4.05 8.11 -9.35
C ALA A 59 -4.21 6.69 -8.78
N PHE A 60 -3.18 6.17 -8.11
CA PHE A 60 -3.26 4.88 -7.43
C PHE A 60 -4.31 4.88 -6.32
N LEU A 61 -4.28 5.86 -5.41
CA LEU A 61 -5.21 5.95 -4.29
C LEU A 61 -6.65 6.14 -4.76
N HIS A 62 -6.87 6.90 -5.84
CA HIS A 62 -8.17 7.01 -6.48
C HIS A 62 -8.68 5.64 -6.93
N GLY A 63 -7.87 4.88 -7.66
CA GLY A 63 -8.23 3.53 -8.10
C GLY A 63 -8.51 2.56 -6.93
N VAL A 64 -7.78 2.68 -5.82
CA VAL A 64 -8.07 1.93 -4.59
C VAL A 64 -9.45 2.29 -4.05
N CYS A 65 -9.79 3.58 -3.99
CA CYS A 65 -11.09 4.05 -3.47
C CYS A 65 -12.26 3.78 -4.41
N GLU A 66 -12.02 3.66 -5.72
CA GLU A 66 -13.05 3.21 -6.67
C GLU A 66 -13.41 1.74 -6.49
N LYS A 67 -12.42 0.90 -6.13
CA LYS A 67 -12.60 -0.56 -6.00
C LYS A 67 -13.01 -1.00 -4.60
N HIS A 68 -12.61 -0.24 -3.58
CA HIS A 68 -12.78 -0.61 -2.17
C HIS A 68 -13.43 0.53 -1.39
N ASP A 69 -14.29 0.18 -0.44
CA ASP A 69 -14.83 1.18 0.48
C ASP A 69 -13.73 1.75 1.38
N CYS A 70 -13.43 3.02 1.14
CA CYS A 70 -12.39 3.79 1.82
C CYS A 70 -12.96 4.86 2.76
N SER A 71 -14.28 4.94 2.92
CA SER A 71 -14.96 5.99 3.69
C SER A 71 -14.53 6.04 5.17
N GLU A 72 -14.38 4.87 5.80
CA GLU A 72 -13.89 4.72 7.18
C GLU A 72 -12.45 4.20 7.25
N THR A 73 -11.72 4.23 6.13
CA THR A 73 -10.35 3.72 6.06
C THR A 73 -9.33 4.79 6.46
N MET A 74 -8.46 4.43 7.38
CA MET A 74 -7.27 5.20 7.73
C MET A 74 -6.11 4.76 6.84
N PHE A 75 -5.60 5.66 6.02
CA PHE A 75 -4.45 5.39 5.19
C PHE A 75 -3.13 5.73 5.89
N LEU A 76 -2.15 4.85 5.76
CA LEU A 76 -0.83 4.99 6.32
C LEU A 76 0.22 4.86 5.21
N ALA A 77 1.13 5.83 5.10
CA ALA A 77 2.19 5.81 4.10
C ALA A 77 3.52 6.33 4.69
N ASP A 78 4.63 5.93 4.07
CA ASP A 78 5.99 6.22 4.52
C ASP A 78 6.49 7.62 4.10
N ASP A 79 6.02 8.17 2.97
CA ASP A 79 6.59 9.37 2.33
C ASP A 79 5.65 10.59 2.18
N PHE A 80 6.26 11.77 2.06
CA PHE A 80 5.62 13.08 1.93
C PHE A 80 4.73 13.20 0.68
N GLY A 81 5.07 12.52 -0.42
CA GLY A 81 4.26 12.52 -1.65
C GLY A 81 2.85 11.96 -1.46
N HIS A 82 2.71 10.96 -0.58
CA HIS A 82 1.41 10.37 -0.23
C HIS A 82 0.55 11.32 0.60
N ARG A 83 1.17 12.14 1.47
CA ARG A 83 0.43 13.13 2.28
C ARG A 83 -0.32 14.13 1.41
N THR A 84 0.33 14.65 0.37
CA THR A 84 -0.33 15.55 -0.59
C THR A 84 -1.43 14.84 -1.37
N ALA A 85 -1.23 13.57 -1.74
CA ALA A 85 -2.26 12.78 -2.41
C ALA A 85 -3.48 12.52 -1.51
N PHE A 86 -3.27 12.20 -0.22
CA PHE A 86 -4.35 12.07 0.76
C PHE A 86 -5.16 13.36 0.90
N SER A 87 -4.48 14.51 1.02
CA SER A 87 -5.16 15.81 1.11
C SER A 87 -5.98 16.12 -0.13
N ARG A 88 -5.46 15.82 -1.34
CA ARG A 88 -6.20 16.02 -2.60
C ARG A 88 -7.47 15.17 -2.68
N LEU A 89 -7.44 13.97 -2.10
CA LEU A 89 -8.55 13.01 -2.14
C LEU A 89 -9.47 13.09 -0.92
N GLY A 90 -9.22 14.00 0.02
CA GLY A 90 -10.01 14.11 1.25
C GLY A 90 -9.92 12.88 2.16
N LEU A 91 -8.83 12.11 2.06
CA LEU A 91 -8.65 10.88 2.82
C LEU A 91 -8.13 11.15 4.23
N ASN A 92 -8.67 10.43 5.22
CA ASN A 92 -8.22 10.50 6.60
C ASN A 92 -6.85 9.80 6.75
N GLY A 93 -5.81 10.55 7.12
CA GLY A 93 -4.46 10.01 7.26
C GLY A 93 -3.63 10.67 8.35
N PRO A 94 -3.71 10.21 9.61
CA PRO A 94 -2.64 10.46 10.58
C PRO A 94 -1.43 9.57 10.25
N VAL A 95 -0.24 10.16 10.34
CA VAL A 95 1.01 9.38 10.39
C VAL A 95 1.24 8.98 11.84
N ASP A 96 0.80 7.79 12.22
CA ASP A 96 1.13 7.20 13.52
C ASP A 96 2.47 6.45 13.40
N ASP A 97 3.44 6.84 14.22
CA ASP A 97 4.79 6.26 14.27
C ASP A 97 4.78 4.78 14.68
N THR A 98 3.74 4.32 15.39
CA THR A 98 3.64 2.94 15.88
C THR A 98 3.45 1.94 14.72
N ASP A 99 2.69 2.34 13.70
CA ASP A 99 2.35 1.49 12.56
C ASP A 99 3.40 1.58 11.43
N ARG A 100 4.31 2.57 11.45
CA ARG A 100 5.43 2.65 10.50
C ARG A 100 6.29 1.40 10.50
N ASN A 101 6.56 0.81 11.67
CA ASN A 101 7.33 -0.43 11.77
C ASN A 101 6.61 -1.62 11.09
N LEU A 102 5.28 -1.65 11.09
CA LEU A 102 4.51 -2.70 10.40
C LEU A 102 4.59 -2.52 8.89
N ILE A 103 4.48 -1.27 8.42
CA ILE A 103 4.59 -0.92 7.00
C ILE A 103 6.00 -1.25 6.51
N GLU A 104 7.05 -0.77 7.18
CA GLU A 104 8.44 -1.04 6.82
C GLU A 104 8.77 -2.53 6.77
N LYS A 105 8.31 -3.30 7.77
CA LYS A 105 8.47 -4.76 7.79
C LYS A 105 7.76 -5.40 6.60
N TRP A 106 6.55 -4.95 6.29
CA TRP A 106 5.79 -5.46 5.16
C TRP A 106 6.47 -5.11 3.83
N SER A 107 6.87 -3.85 3.62
CA SER A 107 7.57 -3.38 2.40
C SER A 107 8.82 -4.21 2.16
N ARG A 108 9.57 -4.52 3.22
CA ARG A 108 10.71 -5.44 3.16
C ARG A 108 10.30 -6.85 2.73
N THR A 109 9.27 -7.44 3.34
CA THR A 109 8.78 -8.78 2.96
C THR A 109 8.29 -8.83 1.52
N PHE A 110 7.59 -7.79 1.06
CA PHE A 110 7.11 -7.67 -0.30
C PHE A 110 8.27 -7.61 -1.30
N LYS A 111 9.25 -6.73 -1.09
CA LYS A 111 10.46 -6.64 -1.93
C LYS A 111 11.19 -7.98 -1.99
N MET A 112 11.33 -8.68 -0.86
CA MET A 112 11.94 -10.03 -0.84
C MET A 112 11.17 -11.04 -1.69
N ARG A 113 9.83 -11.07 -1.59
CA ARG A 113 8.98 -11.98 -2.37
C ARG A 113 8.99 -11.65 -3.85
N ALA A 114 8.88 -10.37 -4.21
CA ALA A 114 8.95 -9.91 -5.60
C ALA A 114 10.31 -10.24 -6.23
N ASN A 115 11.40 -10.02 -5.51
CA ASN A 115 12.74 -10.37 -5.99
C ASN A 115 12.92 -11.88 -6.18
N ARG A 116 12.45 -12.70 -5.22
CA ARG A 116 12.47 -14.18 -5.36
C ARG A 116 11.62 -14.66 -6.53
N PHE A 117 10.43 -14.10 -6.71
CA PHE A 117 9.56 -14.42 -7.84
C PHE A 117 10.24 -14.07 -9.16
N HIS A 118 10.78 -12.86 -9.28
CA HIS A 118 11.49 -12.43 -10.49
C HIS A 118 12.67 -13.34 -10.81
N ASN A 119 13.52 -13.65 -9.83
CA ASN A 119 14.67 -14.52 -10.04
C ASN A 119 14.27 -15.95 -10.45
N SER A 120 13.19 -16.48 -9.86
CA SER A 120 12.66 -17.81 -10.23
C SER A 120 12.07 -17.81 -11.64
N TRP A 121 11.39 -16.73 -12.02
CA TRP A 121 10.77 -16.56 -13.34
C TRP A 121 11.77 -16.30 -14.46
N VAL A 122 12.83 -15.53 -14.21
CA VAL A 122 13.91 -15.32 -15.18
C VAL A 122 14.77 -16.59 -15.30
N GLY A 123 15.03 -17.27 -14.19
CA GLY A 123 15.71 -18.57 -14.18
C GLY A 123 14.96 -19.65 -14.98
N SER A 124 13.63 -19.66 -14.96
CA SER A 124 12.82 -20.62 -15.73
C SER A 124 12.84 -20.37 -17.24
N ARG A 125 13.09 -19.13 -17.69
CA ARG A 125 13.21 -18.81 -19.14
C ARG A 125 14.47 -19.39 -19.80
N LEU A 126 15.50 -19.75 -19.02
CA LEU A 126 16.69 -20.43 -19.56
C LEU A 126 16.46 -21.92 -19.83
N SER A 127 15.36 -22.50 -19.35
CA SER A 127 15.04 -23.93 -19.49
C SER A 127 14.22 -24.28 -20.74
N VAL A 128 13.85 -23.30 -21.58
CA VAL A 128 13.11 -23.57 -22.82
C VAL A 128 13.94 -23.15 -24.02
N ARG A 129 14.91 -23.99 -24.38
CA ARG A 129 15.34 -24.20 -25.76
C ARG A 129 15.62 -25.70 -25.96
N LYS A 130 14.92 -26.27 -26.94
CA LYS A 130 15.13 -27.60 -27.52
C LYS A 130 16.54 -27.73 -28.11
#